data_AF-A0A2E4EKB6-F1
#
_entry.id   AF-A0A2E4EKB6-F1
#
_cell.length_a   1.000
_cell.length_b   1.000
_cell.length_c   1.000
_cell.angle_alpha   90.00
_cell.angle_beta   90.00
_cell.angle_gamma   90.00
#
_symmetry.space_group_name_H-M   'P 1'
#
loop_
_entity.id
_entity.type
_entity.pdbx_description
1 polymer ?
#
loop_
_entity_poly.entity_id
_entity_poly.type
_entity_poly.pdbx_seq_one_letter_code
_entity_poly.pdbx_strand_id
1 'polypeptide(L)'
;MPTLEKIEMYYDAAGRPVKTVNPDGSEQRVIYGKPKTIGTPNDFVPSPWERYSYDQNDLAGLTNRTESASYAHQWNTPKSELIDALGRTIKTIDHKGQPDYSNPQQFTNVEMQYQYDIQGNLTRVTNAINQTAFQYKYNLQKQALYTEHVDAGISIATLDALGKPIQGADAKDAETLASYDRLQRPTMGWSKNDSSDSLRMTMVTEYGETVSNPTEDNLLGKPYKQFDEAGLVTNRSFDFKGNLLMKTRNVIDSDKLKGELDSYKPYLLDWTGELPTPGNLDEFDYTTESKYDALNRVTL
;
A
#
# COMPACT_ATOMS: atom_id res chain seq x y z
N MET A 1 1.68 0.64 -44.47
CA MET A 1 2.64 1.59 -43.87
C MET A 1 2.08 1.98 -42.52
N PRO A 2 2.75 1.73 -41.39
CA PRO A 2 2.28 2.27 -40.13
C PRO A 2 2.33 3.80 -40.20
N THR A 3 1.21 4.46 -39.93
CA THR A 3 1.13 5.91 -39.78
C THR A 3 1.97 6.30 -38.56
N LEU A 4 2.92 7.22 -38.73
CA LEU A 4 3.67 7.75 -37.61
C LEU A 4 2.74 8.64 -36.79
N GLU A 5 2.56 8.29 -35.53
CA GLU A 5 1.85 9.10 -34.54
C GLU A 5 2.86 9.95 -33.76
N LYS A 6 2.50 11.20 -33.45
CA LYS A 6 3.35 12.11 -32.68
C LYS A 6 2.59 12.68 -31.48
N ILE A 7 3.32 12.91 -30.40
CA ILE A 7 2.86 13.65 -29.22
C ILE A 7 3.67 14.94 -29.15
N GLU A 8 3.00 16.08 -28.95
CA GLU A 8 3.67 17.37 -28.75
C GLU A 8 3.53 17.81 -27.29
N MET A 9 4.67 18.10 -26.64
CA MET A 9 4.71 18.56 -25.25
C MET A 9 5.24 20.00 -25.20
N TYR A 10 4.56 20.85 -24.43
CA TYR A 10 4.92 22.24 -24.24
C TYR A 10 5.28 22.48 -22.78
N TYR A 11 6.31 23.28 -22.57
CA TYR A 11 6.86 23.60 -21.26
C TYR A 11 6.87 25.11 -21.04
N ASP A 12 6.75 25.53 -19.78
CA ASP A 12 7.02 26.92 -19.42
C ASP A 12 8.52 27.20 -19.30
N ALA A 13 8.88 28.45 -19.01
CA ALA A 13 10.27 28.88 -18.85
C ALA A 13 11.01 28.19 -17.69
N ALA A 14 10.30 27.57 -16.75
CA ALA A 14 10.88 26.79 -15.66
C ALA A 14 11.02 25.30 -16.02
N GLY A 15 10.72 24.92 -17.26
CA GLY A 15 10.80 23.52 -17.73
C GLY A 15 9.64 22.65 -17.24
N ARG A 16 8.55 23.23 -16.77
CA ARG A 16 7.38 22.48 -16.28
C ARG A 16 6.39 22.23 -17.42
N PRO A 17 5.83 21.02 -17.57
CA PRO A 17 4.87 20.73 -18.62
C PRO A 17 3.58 21.52 -18.39
N VAL A 18 3.07 22.17 -19.43
CA VAL A 18 1.82 22.96 -19.38
C VAL A 18 0.76 22.45 -20.34
N LYS A 19 1.16 21.73 -21.39
CA LYS A 19 0.25 21.19 -22.41
C LYS A 19 0.87 19.97 -23.10
N THR A 20 0.03 18.96 -23.34
CA THR A 20 0.33 17.81 -24.20
C THR A 20 -0.75 17.71 -25.27
N VAL A 21 -0.36 17.51 -26.53
CA VAL A 21 -1.28 17.25 -27.66
C VAL A 21 -1.02 15.85 -28.17
N ASN A 22 -2.07 15.03 -28.20
CA ASN A 22 -2.01 13.64 -28.67
C ASN A 22 -2.17 13.56 -30.19
N PRO A 23 -1.89 12.38 -30.80
CA PRO A 23 -2.00 12.21 -32.25
C PRO A 23 -3.39 12.49 -32.81
N ASP A 24 -4.45 12.29 -32.01
CA ASP A 24 -5.85 12.54 -32.34
C ASP A 24 -6.30 14.00 -32.12
N GLY A 25 -5.38 14.88 -31.71
CA GLY A 25 -5.64 16.28 -31.41
C GLY A 25 -6.22 16.54 -30.01
N SER A 26 -6.51 15.50 -29.22
CA SER A 26 -6.93 15.67 -27.83
C SER A 26 -5.80 16.27 -27.00
N GLU A 27 -6.15 17.07 -26.00
CA GLU A 27 -5.17 17.80 -25.20
C GLU A 27 -5.24 17.42 -23.71
N GLN A 28 -4.11 17.52 -23.03
CA GLN A 28 -4.03 17.59 -21.57
C GLN A 28 -3.33 18.89 -21.20
N ARG A 29 -3.67 19.49 -20.05
CA ARG A 29 -3.07 20.76 -19.62
C ARG A 29 -2.82 20.84 -18.13
N VAL A 30 -1.78 21.57 -17.76
CA VAL A 30 -1.50 21.97 -16.39
C VAL A 30 -1.35 23.49 -16.36
N ILE A 31 -2.15 24.14 -15.52
CA ILE A 31 -2.13 25.58 -15.31
C ILE A 31 -1.50 25.86 -13.95
N TYR A 32 -0.48 26.70 -13.94
CA TYR A 32 0.14 27.24 -12.73
C TYR A 32 -0.49 28.59 -12.38
N GLY A 33 -1.70 28.52 -11.81
CA GLY A 33 -2.56 29.66 -11.55
C GLY A 33 -4.02 29.27 -11.43
N LYS A 34 -4.87 30.28 -11.37
CA LYS A 34 -6.32 30.13 -11.24
C LYS A 34 -7.05 30.54 -12.51
N PRO A 35 -7.76 29.62 -13.19
CA PRO A 35 -8.64 29.95 -14.30
C PRO A 35 -9.69 30.98 -13.87
N LYS A 36 -10.00 31.96 -14.73
CA LYS A 36 -11.13 32.87 -14.50
C LYS A 36 -12.46 32.12 -14.51
N THR A 37 -12.58 31.14 -15.40
CA THR A 37 -13.66 30.14 -15.40
C THR A 37 -13.08 28.76 -15.67
N ILE A 38 -13.67 27.72 -15.07
CA ILE A 38 -13.13 26.34 -15.14
C ILE A 38 -13.02 25.85 -16.59
N GLY A 39 -13.97 26.20 -17.46
CA GLY A 39 -13.96 25.77 -18.86
C GLY A 39 -13.10 26.62 -19.81
N THR A 40 -12.38 27.61 -19.30
CA THR A 40 -11.48 28.47 -20.10
C THR A 40 -10.05 28.42 -19.58
N PRO A 41 -9.35 27.28 -19.71
CA PRO A 41 -8.00 27.07 -19.18
C PRO A 41 -6.94 28.05 -19.74
N ASN A 42 -7.20 28.72 -20.86
CA ASN A 42 -6.31 29.74 -21.42
C ASN A 42 -6.44 31.11 -20.75
N ASP A 43 -7.56 31.38 -20.07
CA ASP A 43 -7.80 32.65 -19.38
C ASP A 43 -7.68 32.42 -17.87
N PHE A 44 -6.48 32.64 -17.35
CA PHE A 44 -6.15 32.41 -15.94
C PHE A 44 -5.25 33.50 -15.38
N VAL A 45 -5.28 33.65 -14.07
CA VAL A 45 -4.35 34.51 -13.31
C VAL A 45 -3.22 33.63 -12.79
N PRO A 46 -1.95 33.85 -13.20
CA PRO A 46 -0.82 33.08 -12.68
C PRO A 46 -0.73 33.16 -11.16
N SER A 47 -0.47 32.03 -10.51
CA SER A 47 -0.29 31.94 -9.07
C SER A 47 0.63 30.77 -8.73
N PRO A 48 1.61 30.93 -7.82
CA PRO A 48 2.38 29.80 -7.31
C PRO A 48 1.59 28.95 -6.32
N TRP A 49 0.44 29.44 -5.84
CA TRP A 49 -0.35 28.82 -4.79
C TRP A 49 -1.47 27.92 -5.31
N GLU A 50 -1.82 28.01 -6.58
CA GLU A 50 -2.90 27.22 -7.17
C GLU A 50 -2.42 26.54 -8.44
N ARG A 51 -2.81 25.28 -8.62
CA ARG A 51 -2.56 24.49 -9.83
C ARG A 51 -3.82 23.80 -10.27
N TYR A 52 -4.10 23.81 -11.57
CA TYR A 52 -5.21 23.06 -12.17
C TYR A 52 -4.67 22.08 -13.21
N SER A 53 -5.13 20.84 -13.17
CA SER A 53 -4.78 19.79 -14.12
C SER A 53 -6.04 19.35 -14.85
N TYR A 54 -5.96 19.36 -16.18
CA TYR A 54 -7.02 18.97 -17.09
C TYR A 54 -6.57 17.77 -17.89
N ASP A 55 -7.36 16.71 -17.88
CA ASP A 55 -7.17 15.58 -18.78
C ASP A 55 -7.84 15.80 -20.15
N GLN A 56 -7.83 14.76 -20.99
CA GLN A 56 -8.44 14.79 -22.32
C GLN A 56 -9.96 15.00 -22.27
N ASN A 57 -10.64 14.38 -21.31
CA ASN A 57 -12.10 14.45 -21.18
C ASN A 57 -12.53 15.83 -20.66
N ASP A 58 -11.77 16.39 -19.72
CA ASP A 58 -11.98 17.76 -19.21
C ASP A 58 -11.95 18.79 -20.35
N LEU A 59 -11.04 18.60 -21.32
CA LEU A 59 -10.82 19.49 -22.47
C LEU A 59 -11.55 19.07 -23.74
N ALA A 60 -12.29 17.96 -23.73
CA ALA A 60 -12.88 17.39 -24.94
C ALA A 60 -13.90 18.35 -25.58
N GLY A 61 -14.61 19.15 -24.78
CA GLY A 61 -15.50 20.20 -25.27
C GLY A 61 -14.82 21.34 -26.04
N LEU A 62 -13.49 21.48 -25.92
CA LEU A 62 -12.65 22.44 -26.63
C LEU A 62 -11.87 21.82 -27.81
N THR A 63 -11.53 20.53 -27.72
CA THR A 63 -10.59 19.86 -28.64
C THR A 63 -11.28 18.88 -29.59
N ASN A 64 -12.24 18.11 -29.10
CA ASN A 64 -12.94 17.04 -29.83
C ASN A 64 -14.45 17.09 -29.54
N ARG A 65 -15.06 18.27 -29.68
CA ARG A 65 -16.42 18.56 -29.19
C ARG A 65 -17.50 17.65 -29.79
N THR A 66 -17.39 17.32 -31.07
CA THR A 66 -18.40 16.51 -31.77
C THR A 66 -18.31 15.05 -31.34
N GLU A 67 -17.09 14.52 -31.29
CA GLU A 67 -16.79 13.13 -30.91
C GLU A 67 -17.07 12.87 -29.43
N SER A 68 -16.93 13.90 -28.59
CA SER A 68 -17.12 13.82 -27.15
C SER A 68 -18.52 14.16 -26.65
N ALA A 69 -19.44 14.50 -27.54
CA ALA A 69 -20.78 14.96 -27.17
C ALA A 69 -21.56 13.96 -26.29
N SER A 70 -21.33 12.65 -26.46
CA SER A 70 -22.00 11.60 -25.67
C SER A 70 -21.55 11.57 -24.19
N TYR A 71 -20.39 12.14 -23.88
CA TYR A 71 -19.84 12.25 -22.51
C TYR A 71 -19.57 13.71 -22.12
N ALA A 72 -20.36 14.66 -22.66
CA ALA A 72 -20.22 16.08 -22.36
C ALA A 72 -20.36 16.44 -20.86
N HIS A 73 -20.97 15.57 -20.06
CA HIS A 73 -21.04 15.72 -18.59
C HIS A 73 -19.65 15.59 -17.91
N GLN A 74 -18.64 15.08 -18.61
CA GLN A 74 -17.25 14.99 -18.15
C GLN A 74 -16.39 16.18 -18.61
N TRP A 75 -16.98 17.15 -19.32
CA TRP A 75 -16.25 18.35 -19.68
C TRP A 75 -16.08 19.26 -18.47
N ASN A 76 -14.97 19.99 -18.42
CA ASN A 76 -14.70 21.00 -17.39
C ASN A 76 -14.73 20.44 -15.96
N THR A 77 -14.17 19.25 -15.75
CA THR A 77 -14.06 18.58 -14.44
C THR A 77 -12.62 18.46 -13.92
N PRO A 78 -11.78 19.51 -14.05
CA PRO A 78 -10.37 19.38 -13.73
C PRO A 78 -10.16 19.08 -12.25
N LYS A 79 -8.96 18.63 -11.93
CA LYS A 79 -8.47 18.63 -10.55
C LYS A 79 -7.74 19.93 -10.26
N SER A 80 -7.99 20.53 -9.10
CA SER A 80 -7.21 21.69 -8.62
C SER A 80 -6.56 21.43 -7.27
N GLU A 81 -5.46 22.11 -7.01
CA GLU A 81 -4.66 22.00 -5.80
C GLU A 81 -4.32 23.38 -5.26
N LEU A 82 -4.42 23.54 -3.95
CA LEU A 82 -3.91 24.69 -3.21
C LEU A 82 -2.60 24.29 -2.52
N ILE A 83 -1.58 25.12 -2.69
CA ILE A 83 -0.20 24.87 -2.28
C ILE A 83 0.21 25.96 -1.28
N ASP A 84 0.91 25.56 -0.22
CA ASP A 84 1.44 26.50 0.77
C ASP A 84 2.82 27.08 0.41
N ALA A 85 3.33 27.99 1.25
CA ALA A 85 4.61 28.65 1.08
C ALA A 85 5.83 27.71 0.98
N LEU A 86 5.69 26.46 1.43
CA LEU A 86 6.74 25.43 1.40
C LEU A 86 6.56 24.46 0.22
N GLY A 87 5.61 24.70 -0.68
CA GLY A 87 5.35 23.87 -1.84
C GLY A 87 4.51 22.61 -1.52
N ARG A 88 3.86 22.55 -0.36
CA ARG A 88 3.05 21.40 0.05
C ARG A 88 1.58 21.61 -0.33
N THR A 89 0.94 20.58 -0.86
CA THR A 89 -0.49 20.62 -1.20
C THR A 89 -1.32 20.59 0.08
N ILE A 90 -2.04 21.67 0.39
CA ILE A 90 -2.89 21.80 1.58
C ILE A 90 -4.38 21.58 1.28
N LYS A 91 -4.77 21.60 0.01
CA LYS A 91 -6.14 21.26 -0.42
C LYS A 91 -6.12 20.67 -1.83
N THR A 92 -6.90 19.64 -2.08
CA THR A 92 -7.26 19.22 -3.45
C THR A 92 -8.76 19.35 -3.65
N ILE A 93 -9.17 19.64 -4.87
CA ILE A 93 -10.56 19.73 -5.28
C ILE A 93 -10.69 18.99 -6.61
N ASP A 94 -11.46 17.91 -6.61
CA ASP A 94 -11.94 17.32 -7.86
C ASP A 94 -13.25 18.03 -8.23
N HIS A 95 -13.20 18.80 -9.31
CA HIS A 95 -14.34 19.58 -9.77
C HIS A 95 -15.31 18.66 -10.49
N LYS A 96 -16.58 18.67 -10.08
CA LYS A 96 -17.60 17.87 -10.77
C LYS A 96 -18.22 18.64 -11.93
N GLY A 97 -18.67 17.88 -12.94
CA GLY A 97 -19.22 18.41 -14.18
C GLY A 97 -20.56 19.09 -13.97
N GLN A 98 -21.16 19.55 -15.07
CA GLN A 98 -22.41 20.32 -15.01
C GLN A 98 -23.46 19.64 -14.13
N PRO A 99 -24.18 20.41 -13.29
CA PRO A 99 -25.23 19.87 -12.45
C PRO A 99 -26.28 19.20 -13.33
N ASP A 100 -26.64 17.97 -12.99
CA ASP A 100 -27.91 17.43 -13.46
C ASP A 100 -29.03 18.33 -12.89
N TYR A 101 -29.72 19.06 -13.77
CA TYR A 101 -30.82 19.95 -13.38
C TYR A 101 -31.98 19.18 -12.73
N SER A 102 -32.02 17.85 -12.85
CA SER A 102 -32.98 16.99 -12.15
C SER A 102 -32.58 16.67 -10.69
N ASN A 103 -31.31 16.85 -10.31
CA ASN A 103 -30.83 16.62 -8.94
C ASN A 103 -29.67 17.57 -8.55
N PRO A 104 -29.97 18.82 -8.14
CA PRO A 104 -28.96 19.82 -7.77
C PRO A 104 -28.14 19.45 -6.52
N GLN A 105 -28.50 18.41 -5.77
CA GLN A 105 -27.73 17.93 -4.61
C GLN A 105 -26.62 16.94 -4.97
N GLN A 106 -26.52 16.50 -6.23
CA GLN A 106 -25.63 15.38 -6.61
C GLN A 106 -24.19 15.78 -6.98
N PHE A 107 -23.90 17.08 -7.17
CA PHE A 107 -22.60 17.54 -7.69
C PHE A 107 -21.98 18.63 -6.82
N THR A 108 -21.55 18.25 -5.61
CA THR A 108 -20.56 19.03 -4.86
C THR A 108 -19.16 18.60 -5.26
N ASN A 109 -18.26 19.58 -5.38
CA ASN A 109 -16.83 19.33 -5.50
C ASN A 109 -16.35 18.38 -4.38
N VAL A 110 -15.44 17.48 -4.71
CA VAL A 110 -14.80 16.61 -3.70
C VAL A 110 -13.57 17.34 -3.20
N GLU A 111 -13.68 17.90 -2.00
CA GLU A 111 -12.59 18.64 -1.37
C GLU A 111 -11.87 17.78 -0.33
N MET A 112 -10.55 17.69 -0.43
CA MET A 112 -9.71 17.10 0.61
C MET A 112 -8.77 18.17 1.15
N GLN A 113 -8.57 18.22 2.45
CA GLN A 113 -7.65 19.18 3.10
C GLN A 113 -6.55 18.44 3.85
N TYR A 114 -5.34 19.01 3.82
CA TYR A 114 -4.13 18.41 4.35
C TYR A 114 -3.45 19.38 5.30
N GLN A 115 -3.12 18.91 6.50
CA GLN A 115 -2.38 19.69 7.49
C GLN A 115 -1.02 19.04 7.74
N TYR A 116 0.00 19.87 7.89
CA TYR A 116 1.37 19.43 8.08
C TYR A 116 1.95 20.05 9.35
N ASP A 117 2.87 19.33 9.99
CA ASP A 117 3.70 19.91 11.04
C ASP A 117 4.82 20.81 10.46
N ILE A 118 5.63 21.37 11.37
CA ILE A 118 6.77 22.23 11.02
C ILE A 118 7.91 21.48 10.32
N GLN A 119 7.95 20.15 10.41
CA GLN A 119 8.95 19.30 9.75
C GLN A 119 8.46 18.84 8.36
N GLY A 120 7.22 19.15 7.98
CA GLY A 120 6.61 18.77 6.72
C GLY A 120 5.90 17.43 6.72
N ASN A 121 5.68 16.82 7.88
CA ASN A 121 4.94 15.56 7.97
C ASN A 121 3.43 15.83 7.93
N LEU A 122 2.67 15.04 7.16
CA LEU A 122 1.22 15.15 7.08
C LEU A 122 0.60 14.68 8.40
N THR A 123 -0.01 15.58 9.16
CA THR A 123 -0.58 15.28 10.49
C THR A 123 -2.09 15.05 10.47
N ARG A 124 -2.81 15.63 9.50
CA ARG A 124 -4.26 15.49 9.38
C ARG A 124 -4.73 15.51 7.94
N VAL A 125 -5.69 14.65 7.63
CA VAL A 125 -6.46 14.68 6.38
C VAL A 125 -7.92 14.89 6.72
N THR A 126 -8.55 15.89 6.14
CA THR A 126 -10.00 16.12 6.23
C THR A 126 -10.66 15.79 4.90
N ASN A 127 -11.70 14.97 4.92
CA ASN A 127 -12.40 14.51 3.72
C ASN A 127 -13.47 15.52 3.23
N ALA A 128 -14.14 15.17 2.13
CA ALA A 128 -15.15 16.01 1.48
C ALA A 128 -16.41 16.28 2.31
N ILE A 129 -16.64 15.53 3.38
CA ILE A 129 -17.76 15.76 4.33
C ILE A 129 -17.28 16.48 5.60
N ASN A 130 -16.11 17.13 5.56
CA ASN A 130 -15.49 17.87 6.65
C ASN A 130 -15.19 17.04 7.91
N GLN A 131 -15.00 15.73 7.76
CA GLN A 131 -14.55 14.85 8.83
C GLN A 131 -13.05 14.60 8.73
N THR A 132 -12.39 14.40 9.87
CA THR A 132 -10.99 13.97 9.89
C THR A 132 -10.92 12.50 9.46
N ALA A 133 -10.43 12.25 8.25
CA ALA A 133 -10.24 10.91 7.71
C ALA A 133 -8.98 10.25 8.28
N PHE A 134 -7.90 11.02 8.42
CA PHE A 134 -6.64 10.54 8.99
C PHE A 134 -6.07 11.53 10.02
N GLN A 135 -5.48 10.99 11.08
CA GLN A 135 -4.53 11.70 11.95
C GLN A 135 -3.25 10.89 12.09
N TYR A 136 -2.12 11.58 12.14
CA TYR A 136 -0.81 10.96 12.27
C TYR A 136 0.02 11.63 13.37
N LYS A 137 0.83 10.83 14.08
CA LYS A 137 1.91 11.34 14.95
C LYS A 137 3.21 10.64 14.59
N TYR A 138 4.28 11.42 14.48
CA TYR A 138 5.58 10.96 13.99
C TYR A 138 6.64 11.02 15.07
N ASN A 139 7.68 10.21 14.92
CA ASN A 139 8.96 10.46 15.58
C ASN A 139 9.80 11.50 14.83
N LEU A 140 10.99 11.84 15.36
CA LEU A 140 11.89 12.82 14.76
C LEU A 140 12.51 12.35 13.41
N GLN A 141 12.51 11.04 13.16
CA GLN A 141 12.92 10.44 11.90
C GLN A 141 11.78 10.43 10.86
N LYS A 142 10.66 11.10 11.14
CA LYS A 142 9.48 11.21 10.26
C LYS A 142 8.79 9.87 9.99
N GLN A 143 8.89 8.92 10.91
CA GLN A 143 8.16 7.65 10.87
C GLN A 143 6.87 7.79 11.68
N ALA A 144 5.74 7.41 11.10
CA ALA A 144 4.44 7.45 11.78
C ALA A 144 4.40 6.37 12.87
N LEU A 145 4.22 6.79 14.13
CA LEU A 145 4.07 5.91 15.30
C LEU A 145 2.61 5.75 15.71
N TYR A 146 1.74 6.65 15.26
CA TYR A 146 0.31 6.63 15.52
C TYR A 146 -0.41 7.02 14.25
N THR A 147 -1.41 6.25 13.88
CA THR A 147 -2.37 6.55 12.82
C THR A 147 -3.77 6.36 13.37
N GLU A 148 -4.65 7.32 13.17
CA GLU A 148 -6.09 7.15 13.37
C GLU A 148 -6.77 7.32 12.02
N HIS A 149 -7.54 6.33 11.61
CA HIS A 149 -8.32 6.33 10.38
C HIS A 149 -9.80 6.13 10.69
N VAL A 150 -10.67 6.88 10.04
CA VAL A 150 -12.12 6.83 10.30
C VAL A 150 -12.71 5.42 10.11
N ASP A 151 -12.23 4.64 9.14
CA ASP A 151 -12.77 3.30 8.86
C ASP A 151 -11.99 2.16 9.54
N ALA A 152 -10.70 2.37 9.82
CA ALA A 152 -9.82 1.32 10.35
C ALA A 152 -9.53 1.47 11.85
N GLY A 153 -9.92 2.60 12.44
CA GLY A 153 -9.59 2.95 13.81
C GLY A 153 -8.14 3.38 13.99
N ILE A 154 -7.65 3.18 15.19
CA ILE A 154 -6.30 3.54 15.63
C ILE A 154 -5.33 2.40 15.32
N SER A 155 -4.12 2.73 14.91
CA SER A 155 -2.96 1.85 14.85
C SER A 155 -1.74 2.56 15.44
N ILE A 156 -0.99 1.86 16.28
CA ILE A 156 0.20 2.35 16.97
C ILE A 156 1.35 1.41 16.64
N ALA A 157 2.53 1.97 16.35
CA ALA A 157 3.74 1.22 16.13
C ALA A 157 4.87 1.75 17.02
N THR A 158 5.59 0.83 17.66
CA THR A 158 6.85 1.08 18.33
C THR A 158 7.97 0.50 17.47
N LEU A 159 8.99 1.31 17.19
CA LEU A 159 10.11 0.94 16.35
C LEU A 159 11.39 0.81 17.19
N ASP A 160 12.30 -0.07 16.78
CA ASP A 160 13.66 -0.11 17.30
C ASP A 160 14.51 1.07 16.79
N ALA A 161 15.76 1.14 17.25
CA ALA A 161 16.69 2.20 16.87
C ALA A 161 17.05 2.23 15.37
N LEU A 162 16.82 1.13 14.63
CA LEU A 162 17.02 1.05 13.19
C LEU A 162 15.72 1.28 12.40
N GLY A 163 14.62 1.55 13.10
CA GLY A 163 13.31 1.82 12.51
C GLY A 163 12.49 0.57 12.18
N LYS A 164 12.86 -0.61 12.70
CA LYS A 164 12.06 -1.84 12.51
C LYS A 164 10.95 -1.94 13.56
N PRO A 165 9.75 -2.41 13.19
CA PRO A 165 8.65 -2.56 14.13
C PRO A 165 8.94 -3.64 15.17
N ILE A 166 8.88 -3.30 16.45
CA ILE A 166 9.02 -4.25 17.56
C ILE A 166 7.70 -4.52 18.27
N GLN A 167 6.76 -3.58 18.20
CA GLN A 167 5.41 -3.72 18.73
C GLN A 167 4.44 -2.96 17.83
N GLY A 168 3.28 -3.56 17.57
CA GLY A 168 2.14 -2.92 16.94
C GLY A 168 0.88 -3.14 17.77
N ALA A 169 0.00 -2.16 17.83
CA ALA A 169 -1.31 -2.30 18.44
C ALA A 169 -2.39 -1.62 17.58
N ASP A 170 -3.62 -2.09 17.63
CA ASP A 170 -4.76 -1.48 16.92
C ASP A 170 -5.98 -1.19 17.82
N ALA A 171 -7.02 -0.59 17.22
CA ALA A 171 -8.25 -0.21 17.93
C ALA A 171 -9.09 -1.39 18.47
N LYS A 172 -8.76 -2.62 18.10
CA LYS A 172 -9.41 -3.83 18.65
C LYS A 172 -8.67 -4.35 19.89
N ASP A 173 -7.68 -3.61 20.38
CA ASP A 173 -6.70 -4.07 21.35
C ASP A 173 -5.88 -5.27 20.84
N ALA A 174 -5.87 -5.51 19.53
CA ALA A 174 -4.97 -6.48 18.93
C ALA A 174 -3.53 -5.98 19.08
N GLU A 175 -2.60 -6.89 19.35
CA GLU A 175 -1.20 -6.55 19.56
C GLU A 175 -0.32 -7.53 18.82
N THR A 176 0.78 -7.02 18.26
CA THR A 176 1.84 -7.82 17.67
C THR A 176 3.17 -7.43 18.28
N LEU A 177 4.06 -8.40 18.50
CA LEU A 177 5.47 -8.17 18.83
C LEU A 177 6.35 -8.87 17.81
N ALA A 178 7.55 -8.34 17.58
CA ALA A 178 8.56 -8.96 16.75
C ALA A 178 9.93 -8.93 17.41
N SER A 179 10.68 -10.01 17.25
CA SER A 179 12.10 -10.09 17.61
C SER A 179 12.96 -10.31 16.39
N TYR A 180 14.23 -9.93 16.52
CA TYR A 180 15.21 -10.00 15.45
C TYR A 180 16.53 -10.54 15.97
N ASP A 181 17.26 -11.26 15.13
CA ASP A 181 18.61 -11.70 15.44
C ASP A 181 19.64 -10.56 15.31
N ARG A 182 20.91 -10.88 15.57
CA ARG A 182 22.04 -9.94 15.47
C ARG A 182 22.26 -9.41 14.05
N LEU A 183 21.83 -10.15 13.04
CA LEU A 183 21.86 -9.76 11.63
C LEU A 183 20.61 -8.97 11.22
N GLN A 184 19.78 -8.59 12.20
CA GLN A 184 18.56 -7.81 12.03
C GLN A 184 17.44 -8.55 11.27
N ARG A 185 17.49 -9.88 11.21
CA ARG A 185 16.49 -10.73 10.54
C ARG A 185 15.38 -11.17 11.51
N PRO A 186 14.10 -11.24 11.10
CA PRO A 186 13.01 -11.65 12.00
C PRO A 186 13.19 -13.07 12.53
N THR A 187 13.04 -13.28 13.84
CA THR A 187 13.19 -14.59 14.47
C THR A 187 11.91 -15.13 15.09
N MET A 188 11.14 -14.27 15.76
CA MET A 188 9.89 -14.66 16.40
C MET A 188 8.89 -13.52 16.27
N GLY A 189 7.62 -13.87 16.12
CA GLY A 189 6.49 -12.98 16.14
C GLY A 189 5.46 -13.48 17.14
N TRP A 190 4.85 -12.53 17.84
CA TRP A 190 3.75 -12.80 18.76
C TRP A 190 2.54 -11.99 18.35
N SER A 191 1.35 -12.56 18.56
CA SER A 191 0.08 -11.88 18.29
C SER A 191 -0.94 -12.16 19.39
N LYS A 192 -1.80 -11.19 19.66
CA LYS A 192 -3.08 -11.38 20.34
C LYS A 192 -4.17 -10.68 19.53
N ASN A 193 -5.37 -11.23 19.52
CA ASN A 193 -6.47 -10.70 18.69
C ASN A 193 -7.18 -9.48 19.29
N ASP A 194 -7.28 -9.43 20.62
CA ASP A 194 -7.94 -8.37 21.37
C ASP A 194 -7.56 -8.45 22.87
N SER A 195 -8.24 -7.67 23.71
CA SER A 195 -8.03 -7.65 25.17
C SER A 195 -8.41 -8.95 25.91
N SER A 196 -9.20 -9.83 25.28
CA SER A 196 -9.64 -11.11 25.85
C SER A 196 -8.69 -12.26 25.50
N ASP A 197 -7.82 -12.08 24.51
CA ASP A 197 -6.81 -13.02 24.09
C ASP A 197 -5.48 -12.80 24.84
N SER A 198 -4.69 -13.86 24.96
CA SER A 198 -3.32 -13.78 25.47
C SER A 198 -2.34 -13.59 24.32
N LEU A 199 -1.19 -12.99 24.60
CA LEU A 199 -0.12 -12.87 23.61
C LEU A 199 0.51 -14.25 23.36
N ARG A 200 0.39 -14.74 22.13
CA ARG A 200 0.86 -16.07 21.71
C ARG A 200 1.98 -15.95 20.71
N MET A 201 2.94 -16.86 20.71
CA MET A 201 3.98 -16.91 19.68
C MET A 201 3.36 -17.51 18.43
N THR A 202 3.09 -16.70 17.42
CA THR A 202 2.38 -17.10 16.19
C THR A 202 3.32 -17.32 15.02
N MET A 203 4.55 -16.81 15.12
CA MET A 203 5.58 -16.94 14.09
C MET A 203 6.93 -17.27 14.71
N VAL A 204 7.66 -18.20 14.10
CA VAL A 204 9.09 -18.45 14.39
C VAL A 204 9.81 -18.67 13.08
N THR A 205 11.02 -18.13 12.94
CA THR A 205 11.90 -18.37 11.79
C THR A 205 13.26 -18.85 12.27
N GLU A 206 13.64 -20.04 11.83
CA GLU A 206 14.99 -20.56 11.97
C GLU A 206 15.71 -20.38 10.63
N TYR A 207 16.95 -19.88 10.69
CA TYR A 207 17.79 -19.70 9.51
C TYR A 207 18.76 -20.86 9.35
N GLY A 208 19.16 -21.11 8.10
CA GLY A 208 19.88 -22.30 7.70
C GLY A 208 21.25 -22.48 8.34
N GLU A 209 21.82 -21.48 9.01
CA GLU A 209 23.09 -21.64 9.72
C GLU A 209 23.01 -22.64 10.89
N THR A 210 21.80 -23.01 11.33
CA THR A 210 21.58 -24.04 12.36
C THR A 210 21.60 -25.47 11.85
N VAL A 211 21.61 -25.67 10.52
CA VAL A 211 21.62 -26.99 9.88
C VAL A 211 23.03 -27.57 9.90
N SER A 212 23.19 -28.89 10.03
CA SER A 212 24.50 -29.56 10.11
C SER A 212 25.40 -29.31 8.89
N ASN A 213 24.84 -29.35 7.67
CA ASN A 213 25.57 -29.15 6.40
C ASN A 213 24.90 -28.08 5.51
N PRO A 214 24.89 -26.81 5.93
CA PRO A 214 24.06 -25.79 5.29
C PRO A 214 24.56 -25.41 3.88
N THR A 215 25.79 -25.76 3.53
CA THR A 215 26.38 -25.49 2.21
C THR A 215 25.96 -26.49 1.14
N GLU A 216 25.58 -27.71 1.51
CA GLU A 216 25.16 -28.74 0.53
C GLU A 216 23.86 -28.34 -0.16
N ASP A 217 22.97 -27.70 0.60
CA ASP A 217 21.63 -27.28 0.16
C ASP A 217 21.49 -25.75 -0.05
N ASN A 218 22.61 -25.01 0.00
CA ASN A 218 22.65 -23.55 -0.14
C ASN A 218 21.75 -22.79 0.87
N LEU A 219 21.74 -23.24 2.13
CA LEU A 219 20.90 -22.72 3.22
C LEU A 219 21.53 -21.57 4.03
N LEU A 220 22.82 -21.29 3.87
CA LEU A 220 23.48 -20.19 4.59
C LEU A 220 22.79 -18.85 4.28
N GLY A 221 22.38 -18.12 5.33
CA GLY A 221 21.67 -16.85 5.20
C GLY A 221 20.18 -16.97 4.85
N LYS A 222 19.67 -18.17 4.57
CA LYS A 222 18.30 -18.41 4.09
C LYS A 222 17.37 -18.86 5.24
N PRO A 223 16.08 -18.49 5.22
CA PRO A 223 15.10 -19.12 6.12
C PRO A 223 15.04 -20.62 5.85
N TYR A 224 15.27 -21.43 6.87
CA TYR A 224 15.20 -22.89 6.82
C TYR A 224 13.85 -23.40 7.30
N LYS A 225 13.41 -23.02 8.50
CA LYS A 225 12.07 -23.32 9.03
C LYS A 225 11.30 -22.04 9.30
N GLN A 226 10.04 -22.02 8.90
CA GLN A 226 9.12 -20.94 9.17
C GLN A 226 7.84 -21.52 9.74
N PHE A 227 7.61 -21.23 11.01
CA PHE A 227 6.39 -21.54 11.72
C PHE A 227 5.44 -20.36 11.56
N ASP A 228 4.21 -20.64 11.14
CA ASP A 228 3.12 -19.67 11.01
C ASP A 228 1.83 -20.25 11.59
N GLU A 229 0.74 -19.49 11.55
CA GLU A 229 -0.55 -19.93 12.10
C GLU A 229 -1.20 -21.11 11.37
N ALA A 230 -0.67 -21.50 10.20
CA ALA A 230 -1.15 -22.64 9.45
C ALA A 230 -0.14 -23.81 9.45
N GLY A 231 0.93 -23.75 10.26
CA GLY A 231 1.86 -24.85 10.49
C GLY A 231 3.33 -24.50 10.23
N LEU A 232 4.07 -25.42 9.62
CA LEU A 232 5.52 -25.33 9.39
C LEU A 232 5.84 -25.42 7.89
N VAL A 233 6.59 -24.44 7.38
CA VAL A 233 7.29 -24.52 6.11
C VAL A 233 8.76 -24.84 6.37
N THR A 234 9.29 -25.88 5.71
CA THR A 234 10.72 -26.16 5.70
C THR A 234 11.27 -25.96 4.29
N ASN A 235 12.12 -24.95 4.08
CA ASN A 235 12.87 -24.77 2.84
C ASN A 235 14.07 -25.72 2.86
N ARG A 236 14.08 -26.70 1.96
CA ARG A 236 15.05 -27.80 2.00
C ARG A 236 16.32 -27.45 1.23
N SER A 237 16.20 -26.87 0.05
CA SER A 237 17.37 -26.56 -0.79
C SER A 237 17.12 -25.43 -1.77
N PHE A 238 18.20 -24.75 -2.13
CA PHE A 238 18.23 -23.70 -3.14
C PHE A 238 19.27 -24.02 -4.22
N ASP A 239 19.08 -23.48 -5.43
CA ASP A 239 20.13 -23.49 -6.44
C ASP A 239 21.21 -22.42 -6.15
N PHE A 240 22.28 -22.42 -6.94
CA PHE A 240 23.39 -21.48 -6.79
C PHE A 240 23.00 -20.00 -7.02
N LYS A 241 21.82 -19.74 -7.62
CA LYS A 241 21.28 -18.39 -7.82
C LYS A 241 20.34 -17.97 -6.68
N GLY A 242 20.00 -18.90 -5.79
CA GLY A 242 19.09 -18.70 -4.67
C GLY A 242 17.62 -18.98 -5.00
N ASN A 243 17.31 -19.67 -6.11
CA ASN A 243 15.95 -20.14 -6.38
C ASN A 243 15.63 -21.36 -5.48
N LEU A 244 14.44 -21.40 -4.90
CA LEU A 244 14.01 -22.49 -4.00
C LEU A 244 13.69 -23.75 -4.81
N LEU A 245 14.48 -24.81 -4.61
CA LEU A 245 14.36 -26.08 -5.34
C LEU A 245 13.39 -27.04 -4.68
N MET A 246 13.33 -27.06 -3.35
CA MET A 246 12.47 -27.95 -2.61
C MET A 246 12.02 -27.31 -1.30
N LYS A 247 10.73 -27.46 -1.00
CA LYS A 247 10.17 -27.15 0.31
C LYS A 247 9.15 -28.20 0.74
N THR A 248 8.98 -28.36 2.04
CA THR A 248 7.87 -29.11 2.63
C THR A 248 6.98 -28.17 3.42
N ARG A 249 5.69 -28.48 3.45
CA ARG A 249 4.68 -27.83 4.28
C ARG A 249 4.03 -28.89 5.16
N ASN A 250 4.12 -28.74 6.47
CA ASN A 250 3.29 -29.44 7.45
C ASN A 250 2.20 -28.48 7.92
N VAL A 251 0.95 -28.90 7.85
CA VAL A 251 -0.18 -28.08 8.29
C VAL A 251 -0.54 -28.38 9.73
N ILE A 252 -1.32 -27.52 10.37
CA ILE A 252 -1.91 -27.82 11.68
C ILE A 252 -2.78 -29.08 11.57
N ASP A 253 -2.67 -29.96 12.56
CA ASP A 253 -3.46 -31.19 12.65
C ASP A 253 -4.97 -30.87 12.59
N SER A 254 -5.66 -31.54 11.67
CA SER A 254 -7.10 -31.36 11.44
C SER A 254 -7.94 -31.65 12.67
N ASP A 255 -7.52 -32.59 13.54
CA ASP A 255 -8.23 -32.91 14.78
C ASP A 255 -8.16 -31.75 15.78
N LYS A 256 -7.07 -30.97 15.79
CA LYS A 256 -6.95 -29.75 16.61
C LYS A 256 -7.90 -28.66 16.13
N LEU A 257 -7.92 -28.42 14.82
CA LEU A 257 -8.83 -27.45 14.21
C LEU A 257 -10.29 -27.84 14.45
N LYS A 258 -10.60 -29.13 14.27
CA LYS A 258 -11.94 -29.67 14.48
C LYS A 258 -12.39 -29.57 15.93
N GLY A 259 -11.53 -29.85 16.90
CA GLY A 259 -11.87 -29.81 18.33
C GLY A 259 -12.38 -28.43 18.78
N GLU A 260 -11.75 -27.34 18.33
CA GLU A 260 -12.20 -25.98 18.62
C GLU A 260 -13.45 -25.61 17.81
N LEU A 261 -13.50 -26.01 16.54
CA LEU A 261 -14.64 -25.73 15.66
C LEU A 261 -15.94 -26.39 16.16
N ASP A 262 -15.87 -27.60 16.71
CA ASP A 262 -17.03 -28.30 17.30
C ASP A 262 -17.61 -27.53 18.52
N SER A 263 -16.82 -26.63 19.11
CA SER A 263 -17.24 -25.70 20.17
C SER A 263 -17.50 -24.27 19.67
N TYR A 264 -17.54 -24.05 18.35
CA TYR A 264 -17.67 -22.74 17.70
C TYR A 264 -16.60 -21.72 18.15
N LYS A 265 -15.39 -22.19 18.42
CA LYS A 265 -14.25 -21.34 18.80
C LYS A 265 -13.20 -21.33 17.69
N PRO A 266 -12.48 -20.21 17.50
CA PRO A 266 -11.31 -20.19 16.63
C PRO A 266 -10.18 -21.00 17.27
N TYR A 267 -9.48 -21.81 16.47
CA TYR A 267 -8.23 -22.41 16.92
C TYR A 267 -7.14 -21.34 17.02
N LEU A 268 -6.61 -21.18 18.23
CA LEU A 268 -5.60 -20.17 18.55
C LEU A 268 -4.26 -20.86 18.79
N LEU A 269 -3.38 -20.80 17.78
CA LEU A 269 -2.05 -21.40 17.85
C LEU A 269 -1.11 -20.64 18.79
N ASP A 270 -0.24 -21.37 19.49
CA ASP A 270 0.86 -20.81 20.28
C ASP A 270 2.11 -21.72 20.22
N TRP A 271 3.21 -21.18 19.70
CA TRP A 271 4.51 -21.83 19.57
C TRP A 271 5.43 -21.65 20.79
N THR A 272 4.96 -21.06 21.91
CA THR A 272 5.79 -20.81 23.12
C THR A 272 6.38 -22.07 23.78
N GLY A 273 5.87 -23.27 23.47
CA GLY A 273 6.45 -24.55 23.91
C GLY A 273 7.72 -24.95 23.16
N GLU A 274 8.27 -26.15 23.45
CA GLU A 274 9.34 -26.71 22.61
C GLU A 274 8.83 -26.82 21.17
N LEU A 275 9.38 -25.96 20.30
CA LEU A 275 9.18 -25.93 18.86
C LEU A 275 9.18 -27.35 18.27
N PRO A 276 8.47 -27.53 17.16
CA PRO A 276 7.16 -28.17 17.12
C PRO A 276 7.11 -29.47 17.92
N THR A 277 6.15 -29.59 18.84
CA THR A 277 5.72 -30.91 19.29
C THR A 277 4.91 -31.57 18.16
N PRO A 278 5.21 -32.83 17.79
CA PRO A 278 4.49 -33.56 16.74
C PRO A 278 2.96 -33.54 16.87
N GLY A 279 2.43 -33.33 18.08
CA GLY A 279 0.99 -33.30 18.33
C GLY A 279 0.25 -32.05 17.83
N ASN A 280 0.93 -31.03 17.29
CA ASN A 280 0.27 -29.83 16.73
C ASN A 280 0.20 -29.84 15.19
N LEU A 281 1.02 -30.67 14.54
CA LEU A 281 1.11 -30.73 13.09
C LEU A 281 0.53 -32.05 12.60
N ASP A 282 -0.06 -32.02 11.41
CA ASP A 282 -0.42 -33.22 10.67
C ASP A 282 0.85 -34.04 10.37
N GLU A 283 0.73 -35.37 10.38
CA GLU A 283 1.83 -36.29 10.04
C GLU A 283 2.25 -36.18 8.56
N PHE A 284 1.42 -35.60 7.70
CA PHE A 284 1.69 -35.50 6.27
C PHE A 284 2.54 -34.27 5.89
N ASP A 285 3.65 -34.53 5.18
CA ASP A 285 4.50 -33.52 4.53
C ASP A 285 4.04 -33.24 3.10
N TYR A 286 3.46 -32.07 2.85
CA TYR A 286 3.19 -31.60 1.50
C TYR A 286 4.48 -31.07 0.86
N THR A 287 5.05 -31.84 -0.05
CA THR A 287 6.31 -31.50 -0.73
C THR A 287 6.06 -30.75 -2.03
N THR A 288 6.79 -29.66 -2.24
CA THR A 288 6.87 -28.96 -3.53
C THR A 288 8.31 -28.93 -4.00
N GLU A 289 8.53 -29.43 -5.20
CA GLU A 289 9.81 -29.32 -5.91
C GLU A 289 9.66 -28.35 -7.06
N SER A 290 10.74 -27.65 -7.41
CA SER A 290 10.75 -26.71 -8.51
C SER A 290 12.07 -26.74 -9.26
N LYS A 291 12.00 -26.60 -10.58
CA LYS A 291 13.17 -26.46 -11.47
C LYS A 291 13.14 -25.13 -12.18
N TYR A 292 14.31 -24.52 -12.35
CA TYR A 292 14.44 -23.21 -12.98
C TYR A 292 15.33 -23.28 -14.21
N ASP A 293 14.99 -22.49 -15.22
CA ASP A 293 15.86 -22.27 -16.36
C ASP A 293 16.94 -21.21 -16.05
N ALA A 294 17.79 -20.93 -17.06
CA ALA A 294 18.85 -19.94 -16.92
C ALA A 294 18.37 -18.51 -16.63
N LEU A 295 17.08 -18.21 -16.86
CA LEU A 295 16.45 -16.91 -16.65
C LEU A 295 15.58 -16.87 -15.37
N ASN A 296 15.74 -17.86 -14.47
CA ASN A 296 14.98 -18.00 -13.22
C ASN A 296 13.46 -18.19 -13.44
N ARG A 297 13.05 -18.77 -14.57
CA ARG A 297 11.65 -19.15 -14.81
C ARG A 297 11.42 -20.58 -14.37
N VAL A 298 10.30 -20.85 -13.69
CA VAL A 298 9.90 -22.20 -13.30
C VAL A 298 9.63 -23.03 -14.55
N THR A 299 10.14 -24.26 -14.57
CA THR A 299 10.06 -25.21 -15.70
C THR A 299 9.46 -26.55 -15.33
N LEU A 300 9.36 -26.84 -14.02
CA LEU A 300 8.60 -27.91 -13.39
C LEU A 300 8.39 -27.52 -11.93
#